data_AF-A0A849HCG9-F1
#
_entry.id   AF-A0A849HCG9-F1
#
_cell.length_a   1.000
_cell.length_b   1.000
_cell.length_c   1.000
_cell.angle_alpha   90.00
_cell.angle_beta   90.00
_cell.angle_gamma   90.00
#
_symmetry.space_group_name_H-M   'P 1'
#
loop_
_entity.id
_entity.type
_entity.pdbx_description
1 polymer ?
#
loop_
_entity_poly.entity_id
_entity_poly.type
_entity_poly.pdbx_seq_one_letter_code
_entity_poly.pdbx_strand_id
1 'polypeptide(L)'
;MTPALGTMPILLPGTEVSIRPEAFRRLRFRPPEDAVLLIAVHDAGLLARHSPHTQLLGFSEGDLAFAAALSEDLLTVESEGGGDPRILLGEAIGVGPRVWDVIWPGELVIDPERGPLATTYQGERPWVVIGTTTDGEPLAAPLNEAGNPKWYTPLLAREEVLMSGSSKDAQLELAHLWSFPGSTPAVGSVAMEARDRVLAELRKYF
;
A
#
# COMPACT_ATOMS: atom_id res chain seq x y z
N MET A 1 -13.08 -31.91 -13.34
CA MET A 1 -13.50 -31.59 -11.97
C MET A 1 -12.92 -30.24 -11.64
N THR A 2 -13.72 -29.19 -11.66
CA THR A 2 -13.35 -27.86 -11.17
C THR A 2 -13.17 -28.00 -9.65
N PRO A 3 -12.04 -27.63 -9.05
CA PRO A 3 -11.96 -27.61 -7.60
C PRO A 3 -13.02 -26.63 -7.11
N ALA A 4 -13.82 -27.06 -6.14
CA ALA A 4 -14.71 -26.16 -5.42
C ALA A 4 -13.84 -25.00 -4.93
N LEU A 5 -14.20 -23.77 -5.30
CA LEU A 5 -13.65 -22.56 -4.71
C LEU A 5 -14.04 -22.57 -3.23
N GLY A 6 -13.24 -23.27 -2.42
CA GLY A 6 -13.32 -23.18 -0.98
C GLY A 6 -13.21 -21.72 -0.63
N THR A 7 -14.15 -21.22 0.17
CA THR A 7 -14.08 -19.87 0.72
C THR A 7 -12.73 -19.72 1.40
N MET A 8 -11.80 -18.98 0.78
CA MET A 8 -10.51 -18.72 1.41
C MET A 8 -10.76 -17.97 2.72
N PRO A 9 -10.11 -18.39 3.81
CA PRO A 9 -10.22 -17.70 5.08
C PRO A 9 -9.60 -16.30 4.95
N ILE A 10 -10.33 -15.29 5.39
CA ILE A 10 -9.81 -13.92 5.54
C ILE A 10 -8.62 -13.98 6.49
N LEU A 11 -7.45 -13.50 6.05
CA LEU A 11 -6.26 -13.49 6.88
C LEU A 11 -6.37 -12.37 7.93
N LEU A 12 -6.16 -12.72 9.20
CA LEU A 12 -6.26 -11.76 10.29
C LEU A 12 -4.98 -10.93 10.40
N PRO A 13 -5.05 -9.70 10.94
CA PRO A 13 -3.85 -8.93 11.25
C PRO A 13 -2.90 -9.73 12.15
N GLY A 14 -1.59 -9.62 11.89
CA GLY A 14 -0.55 -10.38 12.59
C GLY A 14 -0.34 -11.80 12.06
N THR A 15 -1.16 -12.32 11.15
CA THR A 15 -0.82 -13.59 10.47
C THR A 15 0.50 -13.43 9.71
N GLU A 16 1.43 -14.36 9.93
CA GLU A 16 2.69 -14.43 9.21
C GLU A 16 2.50 -15.18 7.90
N VAL A 17 3.05 -14.62 6.83
CA VAL A 17 2.89 -15.18 5.49
C VAL A 17 4.19 -15.14 4.70
N SER A 18 4.28 -16.00 3.70
CA SER A 18 5.24 -15.85 2.61
C SER A 18 4.51 -15.51 1.31
N ILE A 19 5.18 -14.76 0.42
CA ILE A 19 4.69 -14.54 -0.94
C ILE A 19 5.04 -15.77 -1.76
N ARG A 20 4.05 -16.36 -2.44
CA ARG A 20 4.28 -17.53 -3.29
C ARG A 20 5.38 -17.24 -4.33
N PRO A 21 6.28 -18.20 -4.62
CA PRO A 21 7.46 -17.94 -5.46
C PRO A 21 7.14 -17.34 -6.84
N GLU A 22 6.05 -17.77 -7.47
CA GLU A 22 5.58 -17.24 -8.75
C GLU A 22 5.10 -15.79 -8.67
N ALA A 23 4.43 -15.41 -7.58
CA ALA A 23 4.00 -14.04 -7.34
C ALA A 23 5.22 -13.16 -7.03
N PHE A 24 6.13 -13.65 -6.17
CA PHE A 24 7.35 -12.94 -5.78
C PHE A 24 8.22 -12.55 -6.99
N ARG A 25 8.42 -13.49 -7.94
CA ARG A 25 9.19 -13.21 -9.17
C ARG A 25 8.59 -12.11 -10.04
N ARG A 26 7.29 -11.89 -9.94
CA ARG A 26 6.54 -10.92 -10.76
C ARG A 26 6.51 -9.53 -10.12
N LEU A 27 6.82 -9.38 -8.83
CA LEU A 27 6.89 -8.08 -8.18
C LEU A 27 8.11 -7.28 -8.65
N ARG A 28 7.88 -6.01 -9.00
CA ARG A 28 8.94 -5.05 -9.35
C ARG A 28 9.68 -4.53 -8.12
N PHE A 29 8.93 -4.24 -7.06
CA PHE A 29 9.44 -3.79 -5.77
C PHE A 29 9.16 -4.91 -4.77
N ARG A 30 10.22 -5.62 -4.39
CA ARG A 30 10.14 -6.83 -3.55
C ARG A 30 10.49 -6.48 -2.11
N PRO A 31 9.95 -7.22 -1.12
CA PRO A 31 10.49 -7.14 0.23
C PRO A 31 11.94 -7.63 0.26
N PRO A 32 12.74 -7.23 1.28
CA PRO A 32 14.00 -7.88 1.60
C PRO A 32 13.82 -9.40 1.76
N GLU A 33 14.84 -10.19 1.38
CA GLU A 33 14.74 -11.66 1.38
C GLU A 33 14.61 -12.25 2.79
N ASP A 34 15.11 -11.55 3.80
CA ASP A 34 15.11 -11.91 5.22
C ASP A 34 13.91 -11.33 5.98
N ALA A 35 13.04 -10.55 5.31
CA ALA A 35 11.93 -9.88 5.98
C ALA A 35 10.83 -10.87 6.41
N VAL A 36 10.40 -10.76 7.65
CA VAL A 36 9.17 -11.40 8.15
C VAL A 36 7.98 -10.61 7.66
N LEU A 37 7.05 -11.26 6.94
CA LEU A 37 5.91 -10.58 6.35
C LEU A 37 4.64 -10.85 7.18
N LEU A 38 3.99 -9.78 7.64
CA LEU A 38 2.81 -9.82 8.49
C LEU A 38 1.62 -9.12 7.82
N ILE A 39 0.45 -9.72 7.98
CA ILE A 39 -0.81 -9.13 7.54
C ILE A 39 -1.15 -7.91 8.40
N ALA A 40 -1.48 -6.79 7.77
CA ALA A 40 -1.74 -5.49 8.40
C ALA A 40 -3.07 -4.88 7.95
N VAL A 41 -4.07 -5.73 7.68
CA VAL A 41 -5.37 -5.29 7.16
C VAL A 41 -6.12 -4.49 8.23
N HIS A 42 -6.63 -3.33 7.83
CA HIS A 42 -7.52 -2.55 8.70
C HIS A 42 -8.87 -3.26 8.82
N ASP A 43 -9.55 -3.10 9.97
CA ASP A 43 -10.81 -3.80 10.26
C ASP A 43 -11.87 -3.63 9.16
N ALA A 44 -11.87 -2.47 8.50
CA ALA A 44 -12.69 -2.16 7.33
C ALA A 44 -12.42 -3.06 6.11
N GLY A 45 -11.15 -3.39 5.86
CA GLY A 45 -10.70 -4.27 4.78
C GLY A 45 -11.07 -5.73 5.01
N LEU A 46 -11.13 -6.18 6.27
CA LEU A 46 -11.55 -7.55 6.63
C LEU A 46 -12.99 -7.87 6.22
N LEU A 47 -13.83 -6.85 6.01
CA LEU A 47 -15.22 -7.03 5.59
C LEU A 47 -15.38 -7.23 4.07
N ALA A 48 -14.34 -6.92 3.28
CA ALA A 48 -14.40 -6.91 1.82
C ALA A 48 -13.92 -8.24 1.21
N ARG A 49 -14.78 -9.27 1.25
CA ARG A 49 -14.52 -10.56 0.62
C ARG A 49 -14.24 -10.37 -0.88
N HIS A 50 -13.09 -10.85 -1.36
CA HIS A 50 -12.61 -10.72 -2.75
C HIS A 50 -12.06 -9.35 -3.16
N SER A 51 -11.86 -8.41 -2.22
CA SER A 51 -11.10 -7.19 -2.50
C SER A 51 -9.68 -7.33 -1.94
N PRO A 52 -8.61 -7.24 -2.75
CA PRO A 52 -7.21 -7.34 -2.34
C PRO A 52 -6.71 -6.15 -1.49
N HIS A 53 -7.49 -5.73 -0.52
CA HIS A 53 -7.06 -4.81 0.53
C HIS A 53 -6.17 -5.52 1.56
N THR A 54 -5.57 -6.66 1.21
CA THR A 54 -4.64 -7.37 2.08
C THR A 54 -3.32 -6.63 2.08
N GLN A 55 -3.22 -5.69 3.02
CA GLN A 55 -2.01 -4.96 3.30
C GLN A 55 -1.02 -5.86 4.02
N LEU A 56 0.20 -5.87 3.52
CA LEU A 56 1.31 -6.67 3.99
C LEU A 56 2.43 -5.73 4.42
N LEU A 57 3.03 -5.99 5.58
CA LEU A 57 4.20 -5.28 6.09
C LEU A 57 5.34 -6.26 6.25
N GLY A 58 6.54 -5.88 5.80
CA GLY A 58 7.75 -6.66 5.96
C GLY A 58 8.68 -6.03 6.99
N PHE A 59 9.19 -6.87 7.88
CA PHE A 59 10.07 -6.46 8.96
C PHE A 59 11.42 -7.17 8.85
N SER A 60 12.53 -6.42 8.82
CA SER A 60 13.89 -6.96 8.93
C SER A 60 14.47 -6.49 10.26
N GLU A 61 15.01 -7.41 11.06
CA GLU A 61 15.53 -7.14 12.41
C GLU A 61 14.55 -6.42 13.36
N GLY A 62 13.24 -6.50 13.09
CA GLY A 62 12.17 -5.84 13.84
C GLY A 62 11.78 -4.45 13.32
N ASP A 63 12.50 -3.93 12.34
CA ASP A 63 12.25 -2.63 11.72
C ASP A 63 11.34 -2.75 10.50
N LEU A 64 10.45 -1.77 10.30
CA LEU A 64 9.60 -1.72 9.12
C LEU A 64 10.47 -1.47 7.89
N ALA A 65 10.55 -2.45 7.00
CA ALA A 65 11.39 -2.43 5.80
C ALA A 65 10.58 -2.44 4.49
N PHE A 66 9.31 -2.89 4.54
CA PHE A 66 8.49 -3.06 3.35
C PHE A 66 7.00 -2.89 3.63
N ALA A 67 6.27 -2.40 2.63
CA ALA A 67 4.81 -2.42 2.61
C ALA A 67 4.29 -2.71 1.20
N ALA A 68 3.22 -3.48 1.08
CA ALA A 68 2.50 -3.69 -0.18
C ALA A 68 1.04 -4.08 0.06
N ALA A 69 0.21 -3.93 -0.96
CA ALA A 69 -1.15 -4.49 -0.99
C ALA A 69 -1.21 -5.62 -2.02
N LEU A 70 -1.43 -6.86 -1.54
CA LEU A 70 -1.42 -8.07 -2.36
C LEU A 70 -2.75 -8.84 -2.19
N SER A 71 -3.10 -9.72 -3.12
CA SER A 71 -4.23 -10.65 -2.91
C SER A 71 -3.79 -11.80 -2.00
N GLU A 72 -4.69 -12.27 -1.13
CA GLU A 72 -4.46 -13.45 -0.27
C GLU A 72 -4.16 -14.71 -1.10
N ASP A 73 -4.66 -14.79 -2.33
CA ASP A 73 -4.37 -15.90 -3.27
C ASP A 73 -2.88 -16.03 -3.61
N LEU A 74 -2.08 -15.00 -3.31
CA LEU A 74 -0.66 -14.91 -3.62
C LEU A 74 0.22 -15.25 -2.42
N LEU A 75 -0.43 -15.53 -1.28
CA LEU A 75 0.20 -15.72 -0.01
C LEU A 75 0.09 -17.19 0.42
N THR A 76 1.04 -17.60 1.24
CA THR A 76 1.01 -18.86 1.99
C THR A 76 1.11 -18.49 3.46
N VAL A 77 0.24 -19.06 4.29
CA VAL A 77 0.29 -18.84 5.75
C VAL A 77 1.43 -19.66 6.33
N GLU A 78 2.34 -18.99 7.04
CA GLU A 78 3.45 -19.62 7.76
C GLU A 78 3.08 -19.86 9.23
N SER A 79 2.46 -18.86 9.87
CA SER A 79 2.01 -18.95 11.26
C SER A 79 0.80 -18.06 11.56
N GLU A 80 -0.05 -18.49 12.49
CA GLU A 80 -1.13 -17.68 13.06
C GLU A 80 -0.66 -17.07 14.39
N GLY A 81 -0.79 -15.75 14.57
CA GLY A 81 -0.59 -15.11 15.87
C GLY A 81 0.69 -14.28 16.03
N GLY A 82 1.17 -13.62 14.98
CA GLY A 82 2.11 -12.51 15.13
C GLY A 82 1.49 -11.31 15.87
N GLY A 83 2.34 -10.44 16.41
CA GLY A 83 1.89 -9.17 16.99
C GLY A 83 1.19 -8.29 15.96
N ASP A 84 0.40 -7.32 16.43
CA ASP A 84 -0.32 -6.38 15.54
C ASP A 84 0.68 -5.41 14.88
N PRO A 85 0.96 -5.54 13.57
CA PRO A 85 1.99 -4.74 12.92
C PRO A 85 1.51 -3.33 12.58
N ARG A 86 0.21 -3.02 12.78
CA ARG A 86 -0.40 -1.75 12.39
C ARG A 86 0.13 -0.56 13.19
N ILE A 87 0.53 -0.79 14.45
CA ILE A 87 1.10 0.27 15.31
C ILE A 87 2.39 0.84 14.68
N LEU A 88 3.31 -0.04 14.26
CA LEU A 88 4.57 0.36 13.64
C LEU A 88 4.34 1.06 12.30
N LEU A 89 3.33 0.64 11.54
CA LEU A 89 2.93 1.37 10.35
C LEU A 89 2.44 2.77 10.68
N GLY A 90 1.59 2.93 11.69
CA GLY A 90 1.08 4.23 12.14
C GLY A 90 2.20 5.19 12.56
N GLU A 91 3.26 4.68 13.21
CA GLU A 91 4.45 5.46 13.59
C GLU A 91 5.25 5.96 12.37
N ALA A 92 5.22 5.23 11.25
CA ALA A 92 5.89 5.63 10.01
C ALA A 92 5.13 6.70 9.21
N ILE A 93 3.84 6.94 9.49
CA ILE A 93 3.00 7.89 8.75
C ILE A 93 3.29 9.34 9.15
N GLY A 94 3.45 10.20 8.15
CA GLY A 94 3.79 11.60 8.30
C GLY A 94 5.27 11.84 8.67
N VAL A 95 6.10 10.79 8.63
CA VAL A 95 7.53 10.85 8.94
C VAL A 95 8.36 10.74 7.67
N GLY A 96 9.43 11.53 7.60
CA GLY A 96 10.45 11.46 6.55
C GLY A 96 10.53 12.71 5.66
N PRO A 97 11.69 12.94 5.01
CA PRO A 97 11.94 14.15 4.23
C PRO A 97 11.13 14.22 2.93
N ARG A 98 10.64 13.07 2.45
CA ARG A 98 9.90 12.94 1.18
C ARG A 98 8.39 12.91 1.35
N VAL A 99 7.88 13.01 2.57
CA VAL A 99 6.43 13.09 2.80
C VAL A 99 5.88 14.26 2.00
N TRP A 100 4.74 14.02 1.34
CA TRP A 100 4.06 14.93 0.41
C TRP A 100 4.64 14.98 -1.01
N ASP A 101 5.74 14.28 -1.31
CA ASP A 101 6.15 14.06 -2.69
C ASP A 101 5.04 13.30 -3.44
N VAL A 102 4.78 13.72 -4.68
CA VAL A 102 4.01 12.92 -5.63
C VAL A 102 5.00 12.16 -6.49
N ILE A 103 4.94 10.84 -6.50
CA ILE A 103 5.81 9.95 -7.27
C ILE A 103 5.01 9.22 -8.35
N TRP A 104 5.71 8.76 -9.39
CA TRP A 104 5.14 7.91 -10.44
C TRP A 104 5.97 6.63 -10.56
N PRO A 105 5.65 5.57 -9.79
CA PRO A 105 6.50 4.38 -9.72
C PRO A 105 6.42 3.49 -10.97
N GLY A 106 5.42 3.73 -11.83
CA GLY A 106 5.10 2.86 -12.96
C GLY A 106 4.50 1.54 -12.48
N GLU A 107 4.55 0.52 -13.34
CA GLU A 107 4.01 -0.81 -13.06
C GLU A 107 4.65 -1.43 -11.80
N LEU A 108 3.82 -1.96 -10.89
CA LEU A 108 4.28 -2.66 -9.69
C LEU A 108 4.60 -4.15 -9.95
N VAL A 109 4.16 -4.66 -11.11
CA VAL A 109 4.28 -6.05 -11.55
C VAL A 109 4.97 -6.08 -12.92
N ILE A 110 5.89 -7.00 -13.13
CA ILE A 110 6.75 -7.10 -14.32
C ILE A 110 6.06 -7.82 -15.50
N ASP A 111 4.97 -8.53 -15.25
CA ASP A 111 4.33 -9.42 -16.20
C ASP A 111 3.03 -8.83 -16.78
N PRO A 112 2.92 -8.63 -18.11
CA PRO A 112 1.73 -8.10 -18.78
C PRO A 112 0.57 -9.12 -18.83
N GLU A 113 0.80 -10.41 -18.59
CA GLU A 113 -0.28 -11.39 -18.53
C GLU A 113 -1.12 -11.17 -17.26
N ARG A 114 -2.37 -10.77 -17.49
CA ARG A 114 -3.40 -10.42 -16.50
C ARG A 114 -3.67 -11.59 -15.54
N GLY A 115 -2.86 -11.72 -14.51
CA GLY A 115 -3.05 -12.67 -13.41
C GLY A 115 -3.70 -12.00 -12.20
N PRO A 116 -4.05 -12.77 -11.15
CA PRO A 116 -4.65 -12.29 -9.91
C PRO A 116 -3.70 -11.45 -9.03
N LEU A 117 -2.59 -10.96 -9.60
CA LEU A 117 -1.60 -10.16 -8.88
C LEU A 117 -2.13 -8.76 -8.65
N ALA A 118 -2.77 -8.61 -7.49
CA ALA A 118 -3.19 -7.38 -6.85
C ALA A 118 -4.29 -6.60 -7.59
N THR A 119 -5.21 -6.01 -6.82
CA THR A 119 -6.06 -4.90 -7.30
C THR A 119 -5.26 -3.62 -7.47
N THR A 120 -3.93 -3.73 -7.58
CA THR A 120 -3.11 -2.67 -8.10
C THR A 120 -3.75 -2.15 -9.37
N TYR A 121 -4.28 -0.94 -9.27
CA TYR A 121 -4.14 0.04 -10.32
C TYR A 121 -2.79 -0.22 -10.98
N GLN A 122 -2.78 -0.51 -12.29
CA GLN A 122 -1.65 -1.03 -13.04
C GLN A 122 -0.49 -0.01 -13.19
N GLY A 123 -0.13 0.69 -12.11
CA GLY A 123 1.06 1.52 -12.01
C GLY A 123 1.04 2.85 -12.75
N GLU A 124 0.07 3.08 -13.65
CA GLU A 124 -0.01 4.34 -14.40
C GLU A 124 -0.81 5.41 -13.67
N ARG A 125 -0.44 5.70 -12.42
CA ARG A 125 -1.00 6.81 -11.69
C ARG A 125 0.01 7.43 -10.75
N PRO A 126 -0.19 8.70 -10.38
CA PRO A 126 0.58 9.32 -9.31
C PRO A 126 0.24 8.71 -7.94
N TRP A 127 1.24 8.69 -7.07
CA TRP A 127 1.14 8.26 -5.67
C TRP A 127 1.66 9.38 -4.78
N VAL A 128 1.08 9.57 -3.61
CA VAL A 128 1.60 10.51 -2.61
C VAL A 128 2.39 9.73 -1.58
N VAL A 129 3.63 10.15 -1.33
CA VAL A 129 4.43 9.68 -0.20
C VAL A 129 3.79 10.20 1.08
N ILE A 130 3.34 9.28 1.93
CA ILE A 130 2.63 9.57 3.18
C ILE A 130 3.44 9.17 4.41
N GLY A 131 4.60 8.55 4.24
CA GLY A 131 5.46 8.09 5.33
C GLY A 131 6.77 7.57 4.80
N THR A 132 7.56 6.94 5.67
CA THR A 132 8.88 6.41 5.32
C THR A 132 9.17 5.17 6.18
N THR A 133 9.79 4.14 5.59
CA THR A 133 10.30 2.98 6.33
C THR A 133 11.46 3.36 7.25
N THR A 134 11.91 2.45 8.12
CA THR A 134 13.06 2.73 9.00
C THR A 134 14.32 3.13 8.20
N ASP A 135 14.54 2.50 7.04
CA ASP A 135 15.70 2.74 6.17
C ASP A 135 15.60 3.98 5.28
N GLY A 136 14.50 4.74 5.36
CA GLY A 136 14.32 5.94 4.55
C GLY A 136 13.56 5.72 3.22
N GLU A 137 13.03 4.52 3.00
CA GLU A 137 12.29 4.20 1.77
C GLU A 137 10.87 4.79 1.80
N PRO A 138 10.43 5.50 0.75
CA PRO A 138 9.09 6.10 0.70
C PRO A 138 7.96 5.08 0.88
N LEU A 139 7.04 5.37 1.79
CA LEU A 139 5.72 4.73 1.86
C LEU A 139 4.71 5.63 1.16
N ALA A 140 4.06 5.14 0.11
CA ALA A 140 3.13 5.94 -0.67
C ALA A 140 1.80 5.24 -0.94
N ALA A 141 0.74 6.04 -1.08
CA ALA A 141 -0.59 5.59 -1.45
C ALA A 141 -1.00 6.17 -2.81
N PRO A 142 -1.73 5.43 -3.65
CA PRO A 142 -2.10 5.90 -4.97
C PRO A 142 -3.18 6.98 -4.90
N LEU A 143 -3.10 7.95 -5.81
CA LEU A 143 -4.18 8.89 -6.07
C LEU A 143 -5.18 8.27 -7.05
N ASN A 144 -6.46 8.38 -6.75
CA ASN A 144 -7.55 8.04 -7.66
C ASN A 144 -8.54 9.20 -7.82
N GLU A 145 -9.35 9.19 -8.87
CA GLU A 145 -10.41 10.19 -9.04
C GLU A 145 -11.43 10.10 -7.89
N ALA A 146 -11.82 11.25 -7.34
CA ALA A 146 -12.74 11.34 -6.19
C ALA A 146 -14.23 11.23 -6.56
N GLY A 147 -14.58 10.69 -7.73
CA GLY A 147 -15.98 10.61 -8.20
C GLY A 147 -16.90 9.70 -7.38
N ASN A 148 -16.33 8.74 -6.65
CA ASN A 148 -17.05 7.90 -5.68
C ASN A 148 -16.09 7.55 -4.52
N PRO A 149 -15.89 8.46 -3.58
CA PRO A 149 -14.86 8.29 -2.58
C PRO A 149 -15.24 7.21 -1.58
N LYS A 150 -14.27 6.36 -1.22
CA LYS A 150 -14.48 5.38 -0.15
C LYS A 150 -14.50 6.14 1.18
N TRP A 151 -15.25 5.66 2.16
CA TRP A 151 -15.50 6.38 3.42
C TRP A 151 -14.24 6.65 4.27
N TYR A 152 -13.10 6.05 3.92
CA TYR A 152 -11.83 6.12 4.63
C TYR A 152 -10.69 6.76 3.80
N THR A 153 -10.99 7.37 2.65
CA THR A 153 -9.96 7.95 1.77
C THR A 153 -9.86 9.47 1.95
N PRO A 154 -8.67 10.01 2.33
CA PRO A 154 -8.46 11.44 2.36
C PRO A 154 -8.64 12.05 0.97
N LEU A 155 -9.35 13.18 0.91
CA LEU A 155 -9.60 13.90 -0.34
C LEU A 155 -8.60 15.04 -0.54
N LEU A 156 -8.20 15.23 -1.80
CA LEU A 156 -7.38 16.32 -2.28
C LEU A 156 -8.13 17.02 -3.42
N ALA A 157 -8.31 18.33 -3.33
CA ALA A 157 -8.78 19.12 -4.46
C ALA A 157 -7.73 19.11 -5.58
N ARG A 158 -8.17 19.31 -6.82
CA ARG A 158 -7.26 19.31 -8.00
C ARG A 158 -6.07 20.26 -7.84
N GLU A 159 -6.27 21.44 -7.25
CA GLU A 159 -5.24 22.45 -7.02
C GLU A 159 -4.27 22.09 -5.91
N GLU A 160 -4.63 21.16 -5.03
CA GLU A 160 -3.77 20.69 -3.94
C GLU A 160 -2.76 19.64 -4.43
N VAL A 161 -2.92 19.10 -5.64
CA VAL A 161 -1.97 18.17 -6.28
C VAL A 161 -1.12 18.94 -7.30
N LEU A 162 0.07 19.38 -6.86
CA LEU A 162 1.01 20.19 -7.62
C LEU A 162 1.84 19.31 -8.56
N MET A 163 1.22 18.81 -9.62
CA MET A 163 1.87 18.04 -10.68
C MET A 163 1.28 18.37 -12.06
N SER A 164 2.08 18.23 -13.11
CA SER A 164 1.61 18.34 -14.49
C SER A 164 0.52 17.30 -14.80
N GLY A 165 -0.61 17.75 -15.35
CA GLY A 165 -1.72 16.87 -15.73
C GLY A 165 -2.74 16.59 -14.60
N SER A 166 -2.53 17.12 -13.39
CA SER A 166 -3.59 17.17 -12.38
C SER A 166 -4.75 18.03 -12.89
N SER A 167 -5.95 17.46 -12.98
CA SER A 167 -7.12 18.12 -13.58
C SER A 167 -8.43 17.87 -12.84
N LYS A 168 -8.42 16.99 -11.84
CA LYS A 168 -9.60 16.54 -11.10
C LYS A 168 -9.27 16.37 -9.62
N ASP A 169 -10.31 16.43 -8.80
CA ASP A 169 -10.19 16.10 -7.39
C ASP A 169 -9.81 14.62 -7.24
N ALA A 170 -8.95 14.36 -6.28
CA ALA A 170 -8.35 13.08 -6.05
C ALA A 170 -8.65 12.56 -4.63
N GLN A 171 -8.56 11.25 -4.47
CA GLN A 171 -8.63 10.55 -3.20
C GLN A 171 -7.39 9.68 -3.02
N LEU A 172 -6.89 9.60 -1.80
CA LEU A 172 -5.78 8.73 -1.42
C LEU A 172 -6.31 7.35 -1.03
N GLU A 173 -5.96 6.31 -1.78
CA GLU A 173 -6.44 4.96 -1.47
C GLU A 173 -5.52 4.22 -0.51
N LEU A 174 -5.69 4.50 0.79
CA LEU A 174 -4.82 4.02 1.86
C LEU A 174 -4.71 2.50 1.98
N ALA A 175 -5.73 1.76 1.53
CA ALA A 175 -5.72 0.29 1.46
C ALA A 175 -4.77 -0.29 0.40
N HIS A 176 -4.13 0.56 -0.41
CA HIS A 176 -3.20 0.18 -1.47
C HIS A 176 -1.78 0.74 -1.22
N LEU A 177 -1.38 0.89 0.05
CA LEU A 177 -0.06 1.37 0.41
C LEU A 177 1.05 0.49 -0.18
N TRP A 178 2.16 1.13 -0.58
CA TRP A 178 3.33 0.45 -1.07
C TRP A 178 4.63 1.17 -0.67
N SER A 179 5.70 0.43 -0.42
CA SER A 179 7.05 0.95 -0.19
C SER A 179 7.87 0.97 -1.48
N PHE A 180 8.50 2.09 -1.81
CA PHE A 180 9.23 2.29 -3.05
C PHE A 180 10.72 2.56 -2.79
N PRO A 181 11.62 2.24 -3.75
CA PRO A 181 13.02 2.65 -3.69
C PRO A 181 13.16 4.16 -3.44
N GLY A 182 14.08 4.58 -2.59
CA GLY A 182 14.35 6.00 -2.30
C GLY A 182 14.76 6.79 -3.54
N SER A 183 15.26 6.09 -4.57
CA SER A 183 15.57 6.62 -5.90
C SER A 183 14.35 6.90 -6.79
N THR A 184 13.14 6.53 -6.37
CA THR A 184 11.90 6.77 -7.14
C THR A 184 11.68 8.28 -7.27
N PRO A 185 11.69 8.84 -8.50
CA PRO A 185 11.66 10.28 -8.70
C PRO A 185 10.31 10.88 -8.29
N ALA A 186 10.37 12.07 -7.68
CA ALA A 186 9.20 12.92 -7.51
C ALA A 186 8.83 13.59 -8.84
N VAL A 187 7.54 13.62 -9.14
CA VAL A 187 6.94 14.29 -10.32
C VAL A 187 6.07 15.48 -9.92
N GLY A 188 5.89 15.71 -8.62
CA GLY A 188 5.10 16.79 -8.07
C GLY A 188 5.10 16.77 -6.54
N SER A 189 4.18 17.52 -5.92
CA SER A 189 3.99 17.50 -4.47
C SER A 189 2.54 17.82 -4.08
N VAL A 190 2.18 17.56 -2.82
CA VAL A 190 0.94 18.06 -2.23
C VAL A 190 1.15 19.48 -1.70
N ALA A 191 0.22 20.37 -1.99
CA ALA A 191 0.21 21.77 -1.56
C ALA A 191 0.26 21.89 -0.03
N MET A 192 0.98 22.88 0.50
CA MET A 192 1.29 22.98 1.92
C MET A 192 0.03 23.12 2.79
N GLU A 193 -0.93 23.90 2.33
CA GLU A 193 -2.21 24.17 2.98
C GLU A 193 -3.09 22.93 3.19
N ALA A 194 -2.88 21.86 2.40
CA ALA A 194 -3.64 20.62 2.50
C ALA A 194 -3.04 19.63 3.50
N ARG A 195 -1.74 19.74 3.81
CA ARG A 195 -0.95 18.68 4.47
C ARG A 195 -1.46 18.32 5.85
N ASP A 196 -1.73 19.32 6.70
CA ASP A 196 -2.19 19.08 8.07
C ASP A 196 -3.57 18.39 8.10
N ARG A 197 -4.47 18.84 7.24
CA ARG A 197 -5.80 18.24 7.07
C ARG A 197 -5.70 16.80 6.60
N VAL A 198 -4.89 16.54 5.57
CA VAL A 198 -4.70 15.19 5.03
C VAL A 198 -4.04 14.28 6.07
N LEU A 199 -3.02 14.76 6.78
CA LEU A 199 -2.34 14.01 7.85
C LEU A 199 -3.30 13.62 8.97
N ALA A 200 -4.22 14.51 9.34
CA ALA A 200 -5.25 14.20 10.33
C ALA A 200 -6.17 13.06 9.87
N GLU A 201 -6.53 12.98 8.58
CA GLU A 201 -7.30 11.86 8.05
C GLU A 201 -6.47 10.57 7.95
N LEU A 202 -5.19 10.67 7.56
CA LEU A 202 -4.28 9.51 7.51
C LEU A 202 -4.19 8.83 8.89
N ARG A 203 -4.03 9.61 9.97
CA ARG A 203 -3.94 9.13 11.36
C ARG A 203 -5.24 8.58 11.95
N LYS A 204 -6.38 8.74 11.26
CA LYS A 204 -7.62 8.06 11.65
C LYS A 204 -7.69 6.66 11.09
N TYR A 205 -7.01 6.44 9.97
CA TYR A 205 -6.98 5.15 9.30
C TYR A 205 -5.89 4.25 9.89
N PHE A 206 -4.67 4.78 10.01
CA PHE A 206 -3.50 4.12 10.63
C PHE A 206 -3.44 4.36 12.12
#